data_AF-A0A0G3BPD9-F1
#
_entry.id   AF-A0A0G3BPD9-F1
#
_cell.length_a   1.000
_cell.length_b   1.000
_cell.length_c   1.000
_cell.angle_alpha   90.00
_cell.angle_beta   90.00
_cell.angle_gamma   90.00
#
_symmetry.space_group_name_H-M   'P 1'
#
loop_
_entity.id
_entity.type
_entity.pdbx_description
1 polymer ?
#
loop_
_entity_poly.entity_id
_entity_poly.type
_entity_poly.pdbx_seq_one_letter_code
_entity_poly.pdbx_strand_id
1 'polypeptide(L)' 'MEMSKLQWIRRCAQRFLDQNPWLGPDQAITLAADLWFDAEEWNTPEEAADTELAAWDDEDGPPPLPRTLH' A
#
# COMPACT_ATOMS: atom_id res chain seq x y z
N MET A 1 12.66 -9.75 18.10
CA MET A 1 11.87 -10.90 17.61
C MET A 1 11.72 -10.70 16.11
N GLU A 2 12.37 -11.53 15.30
CA GLU A 2 12.16 -11.51 13.84
C GLU A 2 10.75 -12.02 13.54
N MET A 3 9.92 -11.18 12.91
CA MET A 3 8.60 -11.60 12.45
C MET A 3 8.75 -12.45 11.19
N SER A 4 8.02 -13.56 11.11
CA SER A 4 8.01 -14.39 9.90
C SER A 4 7.41 -13.62 8.72
N LYS A 5 7.98 -13.79 7.52
CA LYS A 5 7.44 -13.23 6.25
C LYS A 5 5.93 -13.41 6.13
N LEU A 6 5.41 -14.59 6.47
CA LEU A 6 3.96 -14.86 6.39
C LEU A 6 3.14 -14.07 7.41
N GLN A 7 3.68 -13.81 8.60
CA GLN A 7 3.02 -12.98 9.61
C GLN A 7 3.03 -11.50 9.20
N TRP A 8 4.11 -11.04 8.58
CA TRP A 8 4.23 -9.68 8.06
C TRP A 8 3.23 -9.44 6.93
N ILE A 9 3.21 -10.31 5.92
CA ILE A 9 2.27 -10.24 4.78
C ILE A 9 0.82 -10.24 5.28
N ARG A 10 0.49 -11.11 6.25
CA ARG A 10 -0.86 -11.18 6.81
C ARG A 10 -1.28 -9.88 7.50
N ARG A 11 -0.36 -9.20 8.19
CA ARG A 11 -0.64 -7.92 8.85
C ARG A 11 -0.88 -6.81 7.83
N CYS A 12 -0.05 -6.71 6.79
CA CYS A 12 -0.23 -5.75 5.70
C CYS A 12 -1.55 -6.01 4.96
N ALA A 13 -1.83 -7.25 4.58
CA ALA A 13 -3.06 -7.64 3.90
C ALA A 13 -4.31 -7.28 4.72
N GLN A 14 -4.29 -7.52 6.04
CA GLN A 14 -5.40 -7.15 6.91
C GLN A 14 -5.63 -5.64 6.93
N ARG A 15 -4.56 -4.84 6.92
CA ARG A 15 -4.63 -3.38 6.91
C ARG A 15 -5.13 -2.84 5.58
N PHE A 16 -4.75 -3.46 4.45
CA PHE A 16 -5.32 -3.12 3.14
C PHE A 16 -6.82 -3.36 3.08
N LEU A 17 -7.28 -4.51 3.59
CA LEU A 17 -8.71 -4.85 3.60
C LEU A 17 -9.54 -3.93 4.52
N ASP A 18 -8.96 -3.49 5.64
CA ASP A 18 -9.63 -2.59 6.58
C ASP A 18 -9.83 -1.19 5.98
N GLN A 19 -8.82 -0.68 5.26
CA GLN A 19 -8.88 0.62 4.60
C GLN A 19 -9.64 0.59 3.27
N ASN A 20 -9.64 -0.56 2.58
CA ASN A 20 -10.22 -0.71 1.25
C ASN A 20 -11.15 -1.92 1.19
N PRO A 21 -12.44 -1.75 1.52
CA PRO A 21 -13.42 -2.85 1.48
C PRO A 21 -13.73 -3.35 0.06
N TRP A 22 -13.27 -2.65 -0.97
CA TRP A 22 -13.38 -3.03 -2.39
C TRP A 22 -12.23 -3.94 -2.86
N LEU A 23 -11.14 -4.05 -2.08
CA LEU A 23 -10.01 -4.93 -2.37
C LEU A 23 -10.37 -6.38 -2.05
N GLY A 24 -10.07 -7.29 -2.99
CA GLY A 24 -10.20 -8.72 -2.75
C GLY A 24 -9.11 -9.24 -1.80
N PRO A 25 -9.38 -10.29 -1.00
CA PRO A 25 -8.37 -10.87 -0.10
C PRO A 25 -7.11 -11.35 -0.85
N ASP A 26 -7.25 -11.94 -2.04
CA ASP A 26 -6.11 -12.34 -2.88
C ASP A 26 -5.28 -11.14 -3.39
N GLN A 27 -5.93 -10.02 -3.72
CA GLN A 27 -5.24 -8.80 -4.14
C GLN A 27 -4.47 -8.18 -2.96
N ALA A 28 -5.09 -8.11 -1.78
CA ALA A 28 -4.44 -7.61 -0.58
C ALA A 28 -3.21 -8.45 -0.17
N ILE A 29 -3.27 -9.77 -0.33
CA ILE A 29 -2.13 -10.66 -0.08
C ILE A 29 -1.03 -10.45 -1.11
N THR A 30 -1.39 -10.28 -2.39
CA THR A 30 -0.42 -10.04 -3.47
C THR A 30 0.34 -8.74 -3.24
N LEU A 31 -0.37 -7.64 -2.93
CA LEU A 31 0.24 -6.36 -2.59
C LEU A 31 1.15 -6.46 -1.36
N ALA A 32 0.67 -7.11 -0.31
CA ALA A 32 1.46 -7.33 0.89
C ALA A 32 2.71 -8.20 0.65
N ALA A 33 2.68 -9.13 -0.31
CA ALA A 33 3.82 -9.97 -0.65
C ALA A 33 4.88 -9.21 -1.45
N ASP A 34 4.46 -8.30 -2.33
CA ASP A 34 5.33 -7.42 -3.11
C ASP A 34 6.10 -6.47 -2.18
N LEU A 35 5.37 -5.85 -1.26
CA LEU A 35 5.88 -5.02 -0.18
C LEU A 35 6.93 -5.66 0.72
N TRP A 36 6.86 -6.98 0.90
CA TRP A 36 7.90 -7.69 1.67
C TRP A 36 9.24 -7.69 0.94
N PHE A 37 9.26 -7.68 -0.40
CA PHE A 37 10.50 -7.59 -1.15
C PHE A 37 11.17 -6.21 -0.99
N ASP A 38 10.38 -5.15 -0.77
CA ASP A 38 10.83 -3.79 -0.49
C ASP A 38 10.91 -3.44 1.02
N ALA A 39 10.74 -4.44 1.91
CA ALA A 39 10.70 -4.22 3.36
C ALA A 39 12.04 -3.78 3.99
N GLU A 40 13.13 -3.63 3.22
CA GLU A 40 14.38 -3.04 3.70
C GLU A 40 14.25 -1.55 4.01
N GLU A 41 13.24 -0.88 3.44
CA GLU A 41 13.03 0.57 3.60
C GLU A 41 12.10 0.92 4.77
N TRP A 42 11.25 -0.03 5.20
CA TRP A 42 10.15 0.24 6.14
C TRP A 42 10.39 -0.35 7.52
N ASN A 43 10.25 0.47 8.57
CA ASN A 43 10.52 0.03 9.95
C ASN A 43 9.50 -1.00 10.46
N THR A 44 8.27 -1.02 9.93
CA THR A 44 7.19 -1.95 10.32
C THR A 44 6.25 -2.29 9.15
N PRO A 45 5.58 -3.46 9.17
CA PRO A 45 4.59 -3.84 8.15
C PRO A 45 3.44 -2.83 8.02
N GLU A 46 2.99 -2.28 9.14
CA GLU A 46 1.90 -1.33 9.16
C GLU A 46 2.27 0.00 8.46
N GLU A 47 3.51 0.48 8.64
CA GLU A 47 4.03 1.69 7.98
C GLU A 47 4.19 1.48 6.47
N ALA A 48 4.74 0.32 6.08
CA ALA A 48 4.93 -0.05 4.68
C ALA A 48 3.59 -0.11 3.92
N ALA A 49 2.56 -0.71 4.53
CA ALA A 49 1.22 -0.77 3.97
C ALA A 49 0.54 0.62 3.89
N ASP A 50 0.84 1.52 4.83
CA ASP A 50 0.30 2.89 4.82
C ASP A 50 0.93 3.71 3.69
N THR A 51 2.24 3.62 3.49
CA THR A 51 2.94 4.36 2.44
C THR A 51 2.59 3.87 1.04
N GLU A 52 2.49 2.56 0.81
CA GLU A 52 2.02 2.05 -0.48
C GLU A 52 0.59 2.49 -0.80
N LEU A 53 -0.30 2.52 0.20
CA LEU A 53 -1.64 3.06 0.00
C LEU A 53 -1.63 4.55 -0.34
N ALA A 54 -0.80 5.33 0.35
CA ALA A 54 -0.66 6.75 0.06
C ALA A 54 -0.11 7.01 -1.36
N ALA A 55 0.84 6.19 -1.80
CA ALA A 55 1.38 6.27 -3.17
C ALA A 55 0.32 5.97 -4.25
N TRP A 56 -0.67 5.12 -3.94
CA TRP A 56 -1.76 4.79 -4.86
C TRP A 56 -2.88 5.85 -4.88
N ASP A 57 -3.08 6.60 -3.80
CA ASP A 57 -4.05 7.70 -3.72
C ASP A 57 -3.55 8.98 -4.44
N ASP A 58 -2.23 9.21 -4.46
CA ASP A 58 -1.60 10.39 -5.08
C ASP A 58 -1.61 10.38 -6.63
N GLU A 59 -1.97 9.27 -7.29
CA GLU A 59 -2.16 9.22 -8.76
C GLU A 59 -3.54 9.71 -9.23
N ASP A 60 -4.40 10.24 -8.34
CA ASP A 60 -5.66 10.93 -8.68
C ASP A 60 -5.58 12.46 -8.43
N GLY A 61 -4.48 13.09 -8.83
CA GLY A 61 -4.43 14.55 -8.95
C GLY A 61 -5.35 15.02 -10.10
N PRO A 62 -6.22 16.03 -9.92
CA PRO A 62 -7.06 16.53 -11.01
C PRO A 62 -6.19 16.95 -12.20
N PRO A 63 -6.60 16.67 -13.46
CA PRO A 63 -5.80 16.99 -14.63
C PRO A 63 -5.43 18.48 -14.62
N PRO A 64 -4.19 18.86 -15.01
CA PRO A 64 -3.77 20.25 -14.97
C PRO A 64 -4.71 21.09 -15.85
N LEU A 65 -5.31 22.12 -15.26
CA LEU A 65 -6.19 23.05 -15.97
C LEU A 65 -5.44 23.63 -17.18
N PRO A 66 -6.09 23.79 -18.35
CA PRO A 66 -5.45 24.40 -19.50
C PRO A 66 -5.07 25.83 -19.14
N ARG A 67 -3.76 26.15 -19.21
CA ARG A 67 -3.25 27.53 -19.06
C ARG A 67 -3.90 28.38 -20.15
N THR A 68 -4.93 29.14 -19.80
CA THR A 68 -5.39 30.24 -20.63
C THR A 68 -4.33 31.33 -20.55
N LEU A 69 -3.50 31.44 -21.60
CA LEU A 69 -2.67 32.60 -21.84
C LEU A 69 -3.60 33.82 -21.96
N HIS A 70 -3.33 34.86 -21.17
CA HIS A 70 -3.98 36.16 -21.29
C HIS A 70 -2.94 37.27 -21.42
#